data_AF-A0A3D4Z429-F1
#
_entry.id   AF-A0A3D4Z429-F1
#
_cell.length_a   1.000
_cell.length_b   1.000
_cell.length_c   1.000
_cell.angle_alpha   90.00
_cell.angle_beta   90.00
_cell.angle_gamma   90.00
#
_symmetry.space_group_name_H-M   'P 1'
#
loop_
_entity.id
_entity.type
_entity.pdbx_description
1 polymer ?
#
loop_
_entity_poly.entity_id
_entity_poly.type
_entity_poly.pdbx_seq_one_letter_code
_entity_poly.pdbx_strand_id
1 'polypeptide(L)'
;PDGHLLNHADGEEYSYLFWEGKNLQSSFDLSTGFVVPGNQSRDFLRSTLKKMGLTAKEYNEFLVYWVPRMQDNPYNFIHFAGEEYTQAAPLEITPKPDCMLRIFMVFQGLSRPISVPEQKIVPFERKGFSVVEWGGTQMRPPR
;
A
#
# COMPACT_ATOMS: atom_id res chain seq x y z
N PRO A 1 -1.78 -5.96 23.66
CA PRO A 1 -2.91 -6.43 22.82
C PRO A 1 -2.46 -7.63 21.99
N ASP A 2 -3.34 -8.59 21.76
CA ASP A 2 -3.07 -9.81 20.98
C ASP A 2 -3.33 -9.65 19.47
N GLY A 3 -3.98 -8.55 19.08
CA GLY A 3 -4.22 -8.19 17.68
C GLY A 3 -5.55 -8.71 17.12
N HIS A 4 -6.40 -9.33 17.94
CA HIS A 4 -7.75 -9.71 17.53
C HIS A 4 -8.66 -8.47 17.45
N LEU A 5 -9.49 -8.40 16.40
CA LEU A 5 -10.48 -7.35 16.22
C LEU A 5 -11.86 -7.92 16.57
N LEU A 6 -12.42 -7.46 17.69
CA LEU A 6 -13.78 -7.78 18.10
C LEU A 6 -14.68 -6.59 17.83
N ASN A 7 -15.77 -6.78 17.09
CA ASN A 7 -16.81 -5.76 17.00
C ASN A 7 -17.78 -5.92 18.17
N HIS A 8 -17.92 -4.89 19.00
CA HIS A 8 -18.79 -4.94 20.18
C HIS A 8 -20.29 -4.95 19.85
N ALA A 9 -20.68 -4.56 18.63
CA ALA A 9 -22.08 -4.50 18.23
C ALA A 9 -22.66 -5.87 17.87
N ASP A 10 -21.88 -6.73 17.22
CA ASP A 10 -22.29 -8.07 16.79
C ASP A 10 -21.60 -9.19 17.58
N GLY A 11 -20.49 -8.90 18.29
CA GLY A 11 -19.71 -9.89 19.03
C GLY A 11 -18.81 -10.75 18.14
N GLU A 12 -18.65 -10.40 16.86
CA GLU A 12 -17.91 -11.18 15.88
C GLU A 12 -16.45 -10.72 15.75
N GLU A 13 -15.58 -11.67 15.41
CA GLU A 13 -14.17 -11.41 15.13
C GLU A 13 -13.92 -11.10 13.65
N TYR A 14 -13.15 -10.05 13.40
CA TYR A 14 -12.78 -9.61 12.05
C TYR A 14 -11.29 -9.76 11.81
N SER A 15 -10.91 -10.12 10.58
CA SER A 15 -9.49 -10.27 10.20
C SER A 15 -8.79 -8.93 9.94
N TYR A 16 -9.55 -7.88 9.59
CA TYR A 16 -9.04 -6.53 9.31
C TYR A 16 -10.18 -5.50 9.36
N LEU A 17 -9.83 -4.22 9.41
CA LEU A 17 -10.74 -3.10 9.19
C LEU A 17 -10.57 -2.57 7.76
N PHE A 18 -11.68 -2.28 7.09
CA PHE A 18 -11.67 -1.66 5.76
C PHE A 18 -12.09 -0.19 5.87
N TRP A 19 -11.38 0.68 5.16
CA TRP A 19 -11.76 2.09 5.04
C TRP A 19 -11.40 2.65 3.67
N GLU A 20 -12.12 3.70 3.27
CA GLU A 20 -11.88 4.44 2.03
C GLU A 20 -11.97 5.95 2.26
N GLY A 21 -11.23 6.72 1.47
CA GLY A 21 -11.17 8.19 1.56
C GLY A 21 -11.34 8.83 0.19
N LYS A 22 -11.84 10.07 0.17
CA LYS A 22 -11.95 10.89 -1.04
C LYS A 22 -10.77 11.87 -1.12
N ASN A 23 -10.38 12.26 -2.33
CA ASN A 23 -9.49 13.38 -2.63
C ASN A 23 -8.02 13.28 -2.16
N LEU A 24 -7.47 12.09 -1.94
CA LEU A 24 -6.02 11.93 -1.68
C LEU A 24 -5.13 12.14 -2.93
N GLN A 25 -5.71 12.21 -4.13
CA GLN A 25 -4.98 12.10 -5.39
C GLN A 25 -4.12 13.32 -5.75
N SER A 26 -4.40 14.51 -5.20
CA SER A 26 -3.79 15.77 -5.65
C SER A 26 -2.50 16.17 -4.92
N SER A 27 -2.00 15.37 -3.97
CA SER A 27 -0.90 15.77 -3.07
C SER A 27 0.35 14.88 -3.11
N PHE A 28 0.40 13.85 -3.97
CA PHE A 28 1.55 12.94 -4.01
C PHE A 28 2.72 13.50 -4.81
N ASP A 29 3.92 13.47 -4.24
CA ASP A 29 5.17 13.73 -4.97
C ASP A 29 5.59 12.47 -5.75
N LEU A 30 5.27 12.45 -7.04
CA LEU A 30 5.57 11.35 -7.94
C LEU A 30 6.95 11.47 -8.62
N SER A 31 7.89 12.20 -8.00
CA SER A 31 9.26 12.37 -8.51
C SER A 31 10.11 11.09 -8.50
N THR A 32 9.73 10.10 -7.70
CA THR A 32 10.40 8.81 -7.56
C THR A 32 9.39 7.66 -7.70
N GLY A 33 9.86 6.50 -8.14
CA GLY A 33 8.99 5.33 -8.25
C GLY A 33 9.62 4.22 -9.08
N PHE A 34 8.79 3.30 -9.52
CA PHE A 34 9.19 2.14 -10.29
C PHE A 34 8.37 2.08 -11.57
N VAL A 35 9.00 1.70 -12.68
CA VAL A 35 8.31 1.45 -13.94
C VAL A 35 8.39 -0.03 -14.25
N VAL A 36 7.25 -0.70 -14.21
CA VAL A 36 7.16 -2.16 -14.23
C VAL A 36 6.23 -2.60 -15.36
N PRO A 37 6.64 -3.53 -16.24
CA PRO A 37 5.73 -4.14 -17.21
C PRO A 37 4.49 -4.74 -16.51
N GLY A 38 3.31 -4.62 -17.11
CA GLY A 38 2.07 -5.14 -16.47
C GLY A 38 2.16 -6.62 -16.12
N ASN A 39 2.67 -7.43 -17.05
CA ASN A 39 2.87 -8.86 -16.82
C ASN A 39 3.87 -9.21 -15.70
N GLN A 40 4.65 -8.24 -15.20
CA GLN A 40 5.59 -8.41 -14.09
C GLN A 40 5.09 -7.75 -12.78
N SER A 41 3.95 -7.07 -12.78
CA SER A 41 3.43 -6.34 -11.61
C SER A 41 3.26 -7.24 -10.39
N ARG A 42 2.82 -8.50 -10.57
CA ARG A 42 2.67 -9.46 -9.48
C ARG A 42 4.00 -9.75 -8.77
N ASP A 43 5.02 -10.10 -9.54
CA ASP A 43 6.32 -10.49 -9.00
C ASP A 43 7.03 -9.29 -8.37
N PHE A 44 6.94 -8.13 -9.01
CA PHE A 44 7.43 -6.87 -8.47
C PHE A 44 6.79 -6.58 -7.11
N LEU A 45 5.46 -6.49 -7.04
CA LEU A 45 4.77 -6.17 -5.79
C LEU A 45 5.04 -7.19 -4.70
N ARG A 46 5.01 -8.50 -5.01
CA ARG A 46 5.34 -9.54 -4.04
C ARG A 46 6.73 -9.32 -3.44
N SER A 47 7.72 -9.03 -4.28
CA SER A 47 9.11 -8.83 -3.82
C SER A 47 9.27 -7.55 -3.00
N THR A 48 8.64 -6.46 -3.44
CA THR A 48 8.74 -5.13 -2.81
C THR A 48 8.00 -5.08 -1.49
N LEU A 49 6.76 -5.57 -1.44
CA LEU A 49 5.95 -5.63 -0.22
C LEU A 49 6.59 -6.53 0.84
N LYS A 50 7.18 -7.66 0.44
CA LYS A 50 7.96 -8.52 1.34
C LYS A 50 9.16 -7.76 1.91
N LYS A 51 9.91 -7.02 1.09
CA LYS A 51 11.04 -6.19 1.55
C LYS A 51 10.58 -5.09 2.51
N MET A 52 9.38 -4.53 2.31
CA MET A 52 8.77 -3.54 3.20
C MET A 52 8.28 -4.12 4.54
N GLY A 53 8.30 -5.45 4.72
CA GLY A 53 7.94 -6.10 5.99
C GLY A 53 6.52 -6.65 6.06
N LEU A 54 5.78 -6.71 4.94
CA LEU A 54 4.52 -7.45 4.86
C LEU A 54 4.77 -8.97 4.89
N THR A 55 3.96 -9.67 5.67
CA THR A 55 3.89 -11.12 5.73
C THR A 55 3.17 -11.68 4.49
N ALA A 56 3.28 -12.99 4.27
CA ALA A 56 2.59 -13.66 3.17
C ALA A 56 1.08 -13.47 3.17
N LYS A 57 0.45 -13.48 4.34
CA LYS A 57 -0.99 -13.24 4.47
C LYS A 57 -1.35 -11.83 3.98
N GLU A 58 -0.66 -10.81 4.49
CA GLU A 58 -1.00 -9.41 4.21
C GLU A 58 -0.69 -9.00 2.76
N TYR A 59 0.47 -9.37 2.20
CA TYR A 59 0.75 -9.00 0.80
C TYR A 59 -0.13 -9.78 -0.17
N ASN A 60 -0.60 -11.00 0.16
CA ASN A 60 -1.47 -11.75 -0.75
C ASN A 60 -2.80 -11.03 -0.95
N GLU A 61 -3.40 -10.48 0.10
CA GLU A 61 -4.63 -9.66 0.02
C GLU A 61 -4.39 -8.41 -0.82
N PHE A 62 -3.25 -7.74 -0.63
CA PHE A 62 -2.82 -6.61 -1.45
C PHE A 62 -2.74 -6.98 -2.94
N LEU A 63 -2.09 -8.11 -3.27
CA LEU A 63 -1.93 -8.58 -4.64
C LEU A 63 -3.27 -8.94 -5.29
N VAL A 64 -4.15 -9.63 -4.56
CA VAL A 64 -5.49 -10.01 -5.05
C VAL A 64 -6.28 -8.79 -5.50
N TYR A 65 -6.20 -7.69 -4.75
CA TYR A 65 -6.91 -6.47 -5.10
C TYR A 65 -6.21 -5.69 -6.23
N TRP A 66 -4.91 -5.44 -6.14
CA TRP A 66 -4.25 -4.49 -7.05
C TRP A 66 -3.77 -5.09 -8.37
N VAL A 67 -3.25 -6.32 -8.39
CA VAL A 67 -2.65 -6.93 -9.60
C VAL A 67 -3.61 -6.96 -10.80
N PRO A 68 -4.90 -7.34 -10.66
CA PRO A 68 -5.83 -7.35 -11.79
C PRO A 68 -6.01 -5.98 -12.47
N ARG A 69 -5.69 -4.88 -11.78
CA ARG A 69 -5.80 -3.51 -12.30
C ARG A 69 -4.53 -3.03 -13.01
N MET A 70 -3.44 -3.78 -12.91
CA MET A 70 -2.12 -3.42 -13.44
C MET A 70 -1.62 -4.38 -14.51
N GLN A 71 -2.02 -5.66 -14.44
CA GLN A 71 -1.42 -6.73 -15.23
C GLN A 71 -1.58 -6.57 -16.75
N ASP A 72 -2.66 -5.91 -17.18
CA ASP A 72 -2.99 -5.71 -18.59
C ASP A 72 -2.45 -4.38 -19.15
N ASN A 73 -1.85 -3.53 -18.31
CA ASN A 73 -1.20 -2.31 -18.78
C ASN A 73 0.15 -2.66 -19.44
N PRO A 74 0.58 -1.95 -20.51
CA PRO A 74 1.92 -2.15 -21.07
C PRO A 74 3.00 -1.95 -20.01
N TYR A 75 2.89 -0.86 -19.26
CA TYR A 75 3.72 -0.56 -18.10
C TYR A 75 2.88 0.08 -17.00
N ASN A 76 3.36 0.01 -15.77
CA ASN A 76 2.82 0.71 -14.62
C ASN A 76 3.92 1.55 -14.00
N PHE A 77 3.65 2.84 -13.79
CA PHE A 77 4.37 3.62 -12.81
C PHE A 77 3.79 3.31 -11.43
N ILE A 78 4.65 2.98 -10.47
CA ILE A 78 4.28 2.64 -9.09
C ILE A 78 5.13 3.49 -8.13
N HIS A 79 4.46 4.17 -7.21
CA HIS A 79 5.06 4.96 -6.16
C HIS A 79 4.46 4.52 -4.81
N PHE A 80 5.28 4.38 -3.78
CA PHE A 80 4.81 4.15 -2.41
C PHE A 80 4.87 5.45 -1.63
N ALA A 81 3.71 6.00 -1.31
CA ALA A 81 3.58 7.30 -0.66
C ALA A 81 4.06 7.25 0.79
N GLY A 82 4.77 8.29 1.20
CA GLY A 82 5.35 8.46 2.52
C GLY A 82 4.54 9.38 3.42
N GLU A 83 5.19 10.41 3.95
CA GLU A 83 4.60 11.33 4.92
C GLU A 83 3.35 12.03 4.38
N GLU A 84 3.34 12.36 3.09
CA GLU A 84 2.22 12.99 2.39
C GLU A 84 0.91 12.20 2.49
N TYR A 85 1.00 10.87 2.54
CA TYR A 85 -0.16 10.02 2.81
C TYR A 85 -0.55 10.06 4.29
N THR A 86 0.42 9.87 5.18
CA THR A 86 0.13 9.75 6.63
C THR A 86 -0.39 11.05 7.26
N GLN A 87 -0.01 12.20 6.70
CA GLN A 87 -0.54 13.51 7.09
C GLN A 87 -1.96 13.73 6.58
N ALA A 88 -2.28 13.24 5.38
CA ALA A 88 -3.63 13.33 4.81
C ALA A 88 -4.62 12.35 5.48
N ALA A 89 -4.12 11.24 6.02
CA ALA A 89 -4.91 10.22 6.72
C ALA A 89 -4.36 9.99 8.13
N PRO A 90 -4.62 10.88 9.09
CA PRO A 90 -4.20 10.69 10.48
C PRO A 90 -4.87 9.45 11.08
N LEU A 91 -4.12 8.68 11.86
CA LEU A 91 -4.57 7.45 12.49
C LEU A 91 -4.15 7.45 13.96
N GLU A 92 -5.13 7.29 14.85
CA GLU A 92 -4.92 7.16 16.29
C GLU A 92 -5.44 5.81 16.77
N ILE A 93 -4.64 5.10 17.58
CA ILE A 93 -4.96 3.77 18.10
C ILE A 93 -4.65 3.75 19.59
N THR A 94 -5.61 3.29 20.39
CA THR A 94 -5.47 3.12 21.84
C THR A 94 -5.76 1.66 22.22
N PRO A 95 -4.85 0.98 22.94
CA PRO A 95 -3.53 1.45 23.37
C PRO A 95 -2.58 1.64 22.18
N LYS A 96 -1.59 2.53 22.35
CA LYS A 96 -0.63 2.87 21.30
C LYS A 96 0.14 1.61 20.85
N PRO A 97 0.22 1.33 19.54
CA PRO A 97 1.07 0.26 19.00
C PRO A 97 2.55 0.51 19.29
N ASP A 98 3.30 -0.57 19.51
CA ASP A 98 4.75 -0.54 19.65
C ASP A 98 5.41 -0.17 18.32
N CYS A 99 4.85 -0.64 17.20
CA CYS A 99 5.31 -0.33 15.85
C CYS A 99 4.11 -0.22 14.89
N MET A 100 4.24 0.61 13.85
CA MET A 100 3.21 0.78 12.83
C MET A 100 3.84 0.81 11.43
N LEU A 101 3.34 -0.05 10.55
CA LEU A 101 3.70 -0.06 9.13
C LEU A 101 2.50 0.46 8.33
N ARG A 102 2.69 1.53 7.54
CA ARG A 102 1.67 2.09 6.66
C ARG A 102 2.21 2.09 5.23
N ILE A 103 1.59 1.31 4.36
CA ILE A 103 1.98 1.20 2.94
C ILE A 103 0.84 1.72 2.08
N PHE A 104 1.07 2.80 1.34
CA PHE A 104 0.09 3.33 0.41
C PHE A 104 0.67 3.39 -1.00
N MET A 105 0.16 2.56 -1.91
CA MET A 105 0.63 2.50 -3.29
C MET A 105 -0.18 3.45 -4.18
N VAL A 106 0.52 4.35 -4.85
CA VAL A 106 -0.02 5.14 -5.96
C VAL A 106 0.46 4.49 -7.25
N PHE A 107 -0.45 4.16 -8.17
CA PHE A 107 -0.04 3.64 -9.48
C PHE A 107 -0.73 4.35 -10.65
N GLN A 108 -0.05 4.39 -11.78
CA GLN A 108 -0.56 4.92 -13.04
C GLN A 108 -0.18 3.98 -14.19
N GLY A 109 -1.17 3.61 -15.01
CA GLY A 109 -0.92 2.87 -16.24
C GLY A 109 -0.19 3.74 -17.28
N LEU A 110 0.79 3.16 -17.97
CA LEU A 110 1.62 3.82 -18.97
C LEU A 110 1.59 3.04 -20.29
N SER A 111 1.51 3.77 -21.41
CA SER A 111 1.63 3.18 -22.75
C SER A 111 3.07 2.87 -23.16
N ARG A 112 4.04 3.56 -22.57
CA ARG A 112 5.48 3.41 -22.78
C ARG A 112 6.24 3.59 -21.46
N PRO A 113 7.42 2.98 -21.29
CA PRO A 113 8.18 3.17 -20.07
C PRO A 113 8.72 4.60 -19.99
N ILE A 114 8.92 5.08 -18.77
CA ILE A 114 9.57 6.36 -18.48
C ILE A 114 10.80 6.12 -17.60
N SER A 115 11.73 7.07 -17.59
CA SER A 115 12.86 7.05 -16.68
C SER A 115 12.50 7.81 -15.41
N VAL A 116 12.62 7.18 -14.25
CA VAL A 116 12.39 7.79 -12.94
C VAL A 116 13.39 7.20 -11.94
N PRO A 117 13.91 7.99 -10.99
CA PRO A 117 14.72 7.45 -9.90
C PRO A 117 13.91 6.45 -9.06
N GLU A 118 14.50 5.28 -8.82
CA GLU A 118 13.88 4.24 -7.99
C GLU A 118 13.81 4.67 -6.52
N GLN A 119 12.67 4.38 -5.87
CA GLN A 119 12.54 4.58 -4.43
C GLN A 119 13.44 3.62 -3.65
N LYS A 120 14.03 4.11 -2.57
CA LYS A 120 14.72 3.26 -1.61
C LYS A 120 13.70 2.59 -0.70
N ILE A 121 13.66 1.26 -0.71
CA ILE A 121 12.79 0.49 0.18
C ILE A 121 13.49 0.31 1.52
N VAL A 122 12.88 0.82 2.59
CA VAL A 122 13.33 0.64 3.96
C VAL A 122 12.57 -0.54 4.59
N PRO A 123 13.25 -1.61 5.02
CA PRO A 123 12.59 -2.71 5.70
C PRO A 123 11.97 -2.31 7.04
N PHE A 124 10.80 -2.88 7.34
CA PHE A 124 10.13 -2.71 8.62
C PHE A 124 10.38 -3.91 9.54
N GLU A 125 10.77 -3.65 10.79
CA GLU A 125 10.92 -4.65 11.84
C GLU A 125 9.73 -4.62 12.81
N ARG A 126 9.01 -5.73 12.93
CA ARG A 126 7.91 -5.88 13.89
C ARG A 126 8.44 -6.10 15.30
N LYS A 127 7.93 -5.33 16.26
CA LYS A 127 8.24 -5.47 17.70
C LYS A 127 6.95 -5.26 18.48
N GLY A 128 6.68 -6.12 19.46
CA GLY A 128 5.50 -6.04 20.31
C GLY A 128 4.17 -6.01 19.54
N PHE A 129 3.20 -5.25 20.06
CA PHE A 129 1.92 -4.99 19.41
C PHE A 129 2.14 -4.11 18.18
N SER A 130 2.12 -4.73 17.00
CA SER A 130 2.35 -4.06 15.72
C SER A 130 1.04 -3.91 14.93
N VAL A 131 0.84 -2.73 14.34
CA VAL A 131 -0.28 -2.47 13.44
C VAL A 131 0.24 -2.32 12.01
N VAL A 132 -0.50 -2.90 11.06
CA VAL A 132 -0.22 -2.77 9.63
C VAL A 132 -1.43 -2.19 8.92
N GLU A 133 -1.18 -1.14 8.17
CA GLU A 133 -2.11 -0.59 7.19
C GLU A 133 -1.49 -0.75 5.81
N TRP A 134 -2.29 -1.22 4.86
CA TRP A 134 -1.91 -1.26 3.46
C TRP A 134 -3.08 -0.81 2.59
N GLY A 135 -2.78 -0.09 1.52
CA GLY A 135 -3.79 0.47 0.63
C GLY A 135 -3.17 1.06 -0.63
N GLY A 136 -3.97 1.78 -1.40
CA GLY A 136 -3.48 2.45 -2.58
C GLY A 136 -4.55 3.15 -3.39
N THR A 137 -4.12 3.76 -4.49
CA THR A 137 -4.98 4.47 -5.44
C THR A 137 -4.44 4.36 -6.86
N GLN A 138 -5.36 4.37 -7.81
CA GLN A 138 -5.02 4.54 -9.22
C GLN A 138 -5.10 6.02 -9.58
N MET A 139 -3.99 6.59 -10.04
CA MET A 139 -3.98 7.89 -10.69
C MET A 139 -4.49 7.72 -12.13
N ARG A 140 -5.50 8.51 -12.47
CA ARG A 140 -5.94 8.65 -13.86
C ARG A 140 -5.28 9.91 -14.41
N PRO A 141 -4.75 9.87 -15.65
CA PRO A 141 -4.33 11.10 -16.30
C PRO A 141 -5.51 12.08 -16.34
N PRO A 142 -5.26 13.39 -16.22
CA PRO A 142 -6.30 14.39 -16.45
C PRO A 142 -6.93 14.14 -17.83
N ARG A 143 -8.27 14.20 -17.87
CA ARG A 143 -9.04 14.05 -19.12
C ARG A 143 -8.78 15.21 -20.06
#